data_AF-A7RFN7-F1
#
_entry.id   AF-A7RFN7-F1
#
_cell.length_a   1.000
_cell.length_b   1.000
_cell.length_c   1.000
_cell.angle_alpha   90.00
_cell.angle_beta   90.00
_cell.angle_gamma   90.00
#
_symmetry.space_group_name_H-M   'P 1'
#
loop_
_entity.id
_entity.type
_entity.pdbx_description
1 polymer ?
#
loop_
_entity_poly.entity_id
_entity_poly.type
_entity_poly.pdbx_seq_one_letter_code
_entity_poly.pdbx_strand_id
1 'polypeptide(L)'
;DPCFEVRAKFIKKLHKSLDTLKLPLDYLAIFCLAATESNKDKKTQVRQMIARNINIRKEYLKIHSVAQACSHAILPEYALPCVIHLLAHHPDFDAKSKDSLVEFKEYLWFFMEPIIAANTGNAGLIKKLLENIKQTEDVQCPENATANEAIYALCDLAYGLVLNKVGLVSEEFPLNPLLPKKMFQPSKRVS
;
A
#
# COMPACT_ATOMS: atom_id res chain seq x y z
N ASP A 1 0.62 -18.53 5.94
CA ASP A 1 0.59 -20.00 5.87
C ASP A 1 1.83 -20.56 6.56
N PRO A 2 1.69 -21.49 7.50
CA PRO A 2 2.83 -22.08 8.20
C PRO A 2 3.76 -22.88 7.26
N CYS A 3 3.23 -23.46 6.18
CA CYS A 3 4.01 -24.19 5.19
C CYS A 3 4.78 -23.23 4.28
N PHE A 4 6.10 -23.38 4.26
CA PHE A 4 6.97 -22.56 3.44
C PHE A 4 6.69 -22.76 1.94
N GLU A 5 6.51 -24.00 1.50
CA GLU A 5 6.30 -24.36 0.10
C GLU A 5 5.02 -23.72 -0.45
N VAL A 6 3.97 -23.63 0.39
CA VAL A 6 2.72 -22.94 0.05
C VAL A 6 2.98 -21.45 -0.16
N ARG A 7 3.66 -20.79 0.79
CA ARG A 7 4.02 -19.36 0.66
C ARG A 7 4.87 -19.09 -0.57
N ALA A 8 5.87 -19.92 -0.84
CA ALA A 8 6.77 -19.78 -1.98
C ALA A 8 6.03 -19.95 -3.32
N LYS A 9 5.19 -20.98 -3.46
CA LYS A 9 4.39 -21.20 -4.67
C LYS A 9 3.39 -20.06 -4.90
N PHE A 10 2.73 -19.61 -3.83
CA PHE A 10 1.79 -18.50 -3.88
C PHE A 10 2.46 -17.20 -4.35
N ILE A 11 3.55 -16.78 -3.69
CA ILE A 11 4.29 -15.56 -4.04
C ILE A 11 4.79 -15.60 -5.49
N LYS A 12 5.30 -16.75 -5.95
CA LYS A 12 5.74 -16.92 -7.34
C LYS A 12 4.59 -16.75 -8.34
N LYS A 13 3.41 -17.30 -8.03
CA LYS A 13 2.21 -17.17 -8.89
C LYS A 13 1.69 -15.74 -8.89
N LEU A 14 1.62 -15.10 -7.71
CA LEU A 14 1.25 -13.70 -7.53
C LEU A 14 2.14 -12.79 -8.38
N HIS A 15 3.46 -12.94 -8.22
CA HIS A 15 4.45 -12.17 -8.96
C HIS A 15 4.29 -12.32 -10.48
N LYS A 16 4.17 -13.56 -10.99
CA LYS A 16 3.99 -13.81 -12.43
C LYS A 16 2.77 -13.12 -13.02
N SER A 17 1.65 -13.13 -12.30
CA SER A 17 0.41 -12.49 -12.77
C SER A 17 0.48 -10.96 -12.71
N LEU A 18 1.15 -10.41 -11.70
CA LEU A 18 1.39 -8.97 -11.56
C LEU A 18 2.38 -8.43 -12.60
N ASP A 19 3.44 -9.18 -12.92
CA ASP A 19 4.44 -8.84 -13.95
C ASP A 19 3.87 -8.78 -15.35
N THR A 20 2.81 -9.55 -15.61
CA THR A 20 2.11 -9.54 -16.91
C THR A 20 0.96 -8.55 -16.95
N LEU A 21 0.77 -7.75 -15.89
CA LEU A 21 -0.33 -6.80 -15.72
C LEU A 21 -1.72 -7.43 -15.85
N LYS A 22 -1.84 -8.75 -15.63
CA LYS A 22 -3.11 -9.50 -15.72
C LYS A 22 -3.86 -9.58 -14.40
N LEU A 23 -3.21 -9.18 -13.31
CA LEU A 23 -3.80 -9.15 -11.98
C LEU A 23 -4.01 -7.69 -11.55
N PRO A 24 -5.16 -7.35 -10.93
CA PRO A 24 -5.42 -6.00 -10.45
C PRO A 24 -4.32 -5.48 -9.51
N LEU A 25 -4.11 -4.17 -9.54
CA LEU A 25 -3.08 -3.48 -8.79
C LEU A 25 -3.12 -3.79 -7.29
N ASP A 26 -4.31 -3.88 -6.70
CA ASP A 26 -4.54 -4.17 -5.28
C ASP A 26 -3.79 -5.41 -4.78
N TYR A 27 -3.56 -6.41 -5.64
CA TYR A 27 -2.85 -7.63 -5.26
C TYR A 27 -1.36 -7.39 -4.97
N LEU A 28 -0.78 -6.26 -5.39
CA LEU A 28 0.55 -5.84 -4.93
C LEU A 28 0.60 -5.69 -3.41
N ALA A 29 -0.52 -5.32 -2.77
CA ALA A 29 -0.56 -5.09 -1.33
C ALA A 29 -0.14 -6.34 -0.55
N ILE A 30 -0.43 -7.53 -1.06
CA ILE A 30 -0.10 -8.80 -0.40
C ILE A 30 1.40 -8.95 -0.16
N PHE A 31 2.26 -8.31 -0.96
CA PHE A 31 3.71 -8.34 -0.73
C PHE A 31 4.13 -7.69 0.58
N CYS A 32 3.34 -6.79 1.18
CA CYS A 32 3.66 -6.22 2.50
C CYS A 32 3.80 -7.30 3.58
N LEU A 33 3.04 -8.40 3.46
CA LEU A 33 3.05 -9.52 4.41
C LEU A 33 4.37 -10.30 4.40
N ALA A 34 5.22 -10.13 3.38
CA ALA A 34 6.56 -10.70 3.37
C ALA A 34 7.52 -9.99 4.34
N ALA A 35 7.09 -8.91 4.99
CA ALA A 35 7.86 -8.24 6.04
C ALA A 35 8.20 -9.14 7.22
N THR A 36 7.46 -10.21 7.48
CA THR A 36 7.75 -11.19 8.54
C THR A 36 8.55 -12.40 8.07
N GLU A 37 8.94 -12.46 6.80
CA GLU A 37 9.79 -13.55 6.31
C GLU A 37 11.14 -13.54 7.03
N SER A 38 11.44 -14.64 7.72
CA SER A 38 12.68 -14.80 8.49
C SER A 38 13.89 -15.03 7.59
N ASN A 39 13.70 -15.63 6.41
CA ASN A 39 14.76 -15.79 5.44
C ASN A 39 15.06 -14.47 4.69
N LYS A 40 16.24 -13.90 4.95
CA LYS A 40 16.67 -12.62 4.37
C LYS A 40 16.74 -12.62 2.85
N ASP A 41 17.14 -13.74 2.23
CA ASP A 41 17.23 -13.84 0.76
C ASP A 41 15.84 -13.80 0.13
N LYS A 42 14.86 -14.49 0.73
CA LYS A 42 13.46 -14.44 0.28
C LYS A 42 12.85 -13.06 0.48
N LYS A 43 13.12 -12.43 1.62
CA LYS A 43 12.70 -11.05 1.90
C LYS A 43 13.26 -10.09 0.84
N THR A 44 14.52 -10.26 0.47
CA THR A 44 15.18 -9.50 -0.61
C THR A 44 14.56 -9.80 -1.98
N GLN A 45 14.26 -11.06 -2.28
CA GLN A 45 13.60 -11.48 -3.50
C GLN A 45 12.23 -10.80 -3.65
N VAL A 46 11.40 -10.76 -2.59
CA VAL A 46 10.09 -10.10 -2.66
C VAL A 46 10.24 -8.58 -2.84
N ARG A 47 11.22 -7.93 -2.21
CA ARG A 47 11.51 -6.50 -2.49
C ARG A 47 11.86 -6.27 -3.96
N GLN A 48 12.65 -7.15 -4.55
CA GLN A 48 12.97 -7.09 -5.99
C GLN A 48 11.71 -7.28 -6.86
N MET A 49 10.77 -8.14 -6.45
CA MET A 49 9.48 -8.31 -7.14
C MET A 49 8.63 -7.02 -7.10
N ILE A 50 8.59 -6.31 -5.96
CA ILE A 50 7.92 -5.01 -5.85
C ILE A 50 8.60 -3.98 -6.77
N ALA A 51 9.93 -3.83 -6.67
CA ALA A 51 10.70 -2.90 -7.49
C ALA A 51 10.52 -3.15 -9.00
N ARG A 52 10.51 -4.42 -9.40
CA ARG A 52 10.23 -4.83 -10.78
C ARG A 52 8.82 -4.43 -11.24
N ASN A 53 7.81 -4.64 -10.39
CA ASN A 53 6.44 -4.25 -10.70
C ASN A 53 6.27 -2.73 -10.84
N ILE A 54 7.00 -1.95 -10.03
CA ILE A 54 7.06 -0.49 -10.15
C ILE A 54 7.62 -0.09 -11.51
N ASN A 55 8.75 -0.67 -11.91
CA ASN A 55 9.41 -0.35 -13.17
C ASN A 55 8.55 -0.73 -14.38
N ILE A 56 7.96 -1.93 -14.40
CA ILE A 56 7.08 -2.39 -15.49
C ILE A 56 5.89 -1.43 -15.67
N ARG A 57 5.25 -1.02 -14.57
CA ARG A 57 4.09 -0.12 -14.61
C ARG A 57 4.45 1.29 -15.06
N LYS A 58 5.58 1.83 -14.57
CA LYS A 58 6.10 3.12 -15.02
C LYS A 58 6.42 3.10 -16.51
N GLU A 59 7.08 2.05 -16.99
CA GLU A 59 7.41 1.91 -18.40
C GLU A 59 6.16 1.74 -19.28
N TYR A 60 5.18 0.97 -18.81
CA TYR A 60 3.91 0.82 -19.50
C TYR A 60 3.20 2.16 -19.72
N LEU A 61 3.15 3.04 -18.72
CA LEU A 61 2.55 4.37 -18.81
C LEU A 61 3.31 5.35 -19.71
N LYS A 62 4.63 5.17 -19.86
CA LYS A 62 5.45 5.96 -20.80
C LYS A 62 5.14 5.59 -22.24
N ILE A 63 5.03 4.29 -22.53
CA ILE A 63 4.77 3.77 -23.88
C ILE A 63 3.31 4.00 -24.29
N HIS A 64 2.37 3.86 -23.35
CA HIS A 64 0.93 3.95 -23.63
C HIS A 64 0.35 5.21 -22.98
N SER A 65 0.56 6.38 -23.60
CA SER A 65 0.09 7.66 -23.07
C SER A 65 -1.41 7.71 -22.79
N VAL A 66 -2.23 7.00 -23.58
CA VAL A 66 -3.68 6.87 -23.37
C VAL A 66 -4.01 6.22 -22.02
N ALA A 67 -3.15 5.33 -21.53
CA ALA A 67 -3.32 4.67 -20.23
C ALA A 67 -3.12 5.63 -19.04
N GLN A 68 -2.58 6.84 -19.25
CA GLN A 68 -2.46 7.85 -18.19
C GLN A 68 -3.82 8.28 -17.62
N ALA A 69 -4.89 8.23 -18.44
CA ALA A 69 -6.26 8.47 -17.97
C ALA A 69 -6.72 7.44 -16.92
N CYS A 70 -6.15 6.23 -16.96
CA CYS A 70 -6.40 5.15 -15.98
C CYS A 70 -5.19 4.92 -15.08
N SER A 71 -4.37 5.96 -14.84
CA SER A 71 -3.16 5.87 -14.02
C SER A 71 -3.42 5.30 -12.62
N HIS A 72 -4.60 5.55 -12.04
CA HIS A 72 -5.03 4.97 -10.75
C HIS A 72 -5.07 3.43 -10.72
N ALA A 73 -5.24 2.78 -11.88
CA ALA A 73 -5.23 1.31 -11.99
C ALA A 73 -3.83 0.74 -12.25
N ILE A 74 -2.83 1.59 -12.51
CA ILE A 74 -1.51 1.19 -13.01
C ILE A 74 -0.39 1.67 -12.08
N LEU A 75 -0.46 2.87 -11.53
CA LEU A 75 0.58 3.46 -10.69
C LEU A 75 0.69 2.71 -9.35
N PRO A 76 1.88 2.20 -8.97
CA PRO A 76 2.08 1.42 -7.74
C PRO A 76 1.64 2.11 -6.44
N GLU A 77 1.66 3.45 -6.40
CA GLU A 77 1.23 4.26 -5.27
C GLU A 77 -0.24 3.97 -4.92
N TYR A 78 -1.08 3.68 -5.93
CA TYR A 78 -2.50 3.36 -5.74
C TYR A 78 -2.76 1.97 -5.15
N ALA A 79 -1.73 1.14 -4.92
CA ALA A 79 -1.87 -0.06 -4.10
C ALA A 79 -1.78 0.25 -2.59
N LEU A 80 -1.28 1.43 -2.18
CA LEU A 80 -1.16 1.79 -0.77
C LEU A 80 -2.51 1.78 0.00
N PRO A 81 -3.63 2.28 -0.54
CA PRO A 81 -4.93 2.14 0.12
C PRO A 81 -5.29 0.68 0.43
N CYS A 82 -4.98 -0.25 -0.48
CA CYS A 82 -5.19 -1.68 -0.25
C CYS A 82 -4.24 -2.24 0.82
N VAL A 83 -2.99 -1.75 0.92
CA VAL A 83 -2.06 -2.13 2.00
C VAL A 83 -2.59 -1.68 3.36
N ILE A 84 -3.04 -0.42 3.46
CA ILE A 84 -3.62 0.13 4.70
C ILE A 84 -4.83 -0.70 5.12
N HIS A 85 -5.77 -0.93 4.20
CA HIS A 85 -6.97 -1.71 4.48
C HIS A 85 -6.65 -3.17 4.86
N LEU A 86 -5.70 -3.82 4.17
CA LEU A 86 -5.27 -5.18 4.47
C LEU A 86 -4.66 -5.29 5.87
N LEU A 87 -3.78 -4.35 6.24
CA LEU A 87 -3.12 -4.35 7.53
C LEU A 87 -4.06 -3.97 8.68
N ALA A 88 -5.01 -3.05 8.44
CA ALA A 88 -6.02 -2.67 9.44
C ALA A 88 -6.91 -3.86 9.86
N HIS A 89 -7.11 -4.81 8.93
CA HIS A 89 -7.86 -6.04 9.14
C HIS A 89 -6.97 -7.25 9.44
N HIS A 90 -5.67 -7.05 9.64
CA HIS A 90 -4.78 -8.15 10.00
C HIS A 90 -5.14 -8.66 11.40
N PRO A 91 -5.29 -9.98 11.61
CA PRO A 91 -5.75 -10.54 12.89
C PRO A 91 -4.84 -10.16 14.08
N ASP A 92 -3.55 -9.94 13.80
CA ASP A 92 -2.55 -9.59 14.81
C ASP A 92 -2.39 -8.08 15.01
N PHE A 93 -3.12 -7.22 14.28
CA PHE A 93 -2.99 -5.77 14.44
C PHE A 93 -3.83 -5.24 15.60
N ASP A 94 -3.16 -4.58 16.55
CA ASP A 94 -3.80 -3.75 17.57
C ASP A 94 -3.31 -2.31 17.46
N ALA A 95 -4.22 -1.39 17.11
CA ALA A 95 -3.94 0.04 16.97
C ALA A 95 -3.61 0.74 18.30
N LYS A 96 -3.95 0.13 19.44
CA LYS A 96 -3.71 0.68 20.78
C LYS A 96 -2.40 0.17 21.39
N SER A 97 -1.81 -0.89 20.81
CA SER A 97 -0.56 -1.48 21.28
C SER A 97 0.64 -0.83 20.58
N LYS A 98 1.54 -0.22 21.37
CA LYS A 98 2.79 0.35 20.86
C LYS A 98 3.64 -0.70 20.12
N ASP A 99 3.72 -1.92 20.66
CA ASP A 99 4.54 -2.99 20.07
C ASP A 99 3.97 -3.43 18.72
N SER A 100 2.64 -3.55 18.63
CA SER A 100 1.93 -3.80 17.36
C SER A 100 2.20 -2.67 16.35
N LEU A 101 2.11 -1.40 16.75
CA LEU A 101 2.41 -0.26 15.86
C LEU A 101 3.86 -0.30 15.33
N VAL A 102 4.82 -0.68 16.18
CA VAL A 102 6.23 -0.83 15.77
C VAL A 102 6.40 -1.98 14.77
N GLU A 103 5.73 -3.11 14.99
CA GLU A 103 5.76 -4.24 14.07
C GLU A 103 5.13 -3.87 12.72
N PHE A 104 3.92 -3.30 12.73
CA PHE A 104 3.15 -2.97 11.52
C PHE A 104 3.78 -1.85 10.69
N LYS A 105 4.55 -0.97 11.33
CA LYS A 105 5.43 -0.03 10.63
C LYS A 105 6.40 -0.76 9.69
N GLU A 106 6.91 -1.94 10.06
CA GLU A 106 7.80 -2.72 9.18
C GLU A 106 7.09 -3.28 7.95
N TYR A 107 5.80 -3.66 8.07
CA TYR A 107 4.99 -4.09 6.91
C TYR A 107 4.75 -2.94 5.93
N LEU A 108 4.39 -1.76 6.45
CA LEU A 108 4.24 -0.54 5.66
C LEU A 108 5.54 -0.17 4.97
N TRP A 109 6.64 -0.11 5.73
CA TRP A 109 7.95 0.25 5.19
C TRP A 109 8.42 -0.73 4.12
N PHE A 110 8.23 -2.03 4.33
CA PHE A 110 8.58 -3.07 3.37
C PHE A 110 7.95 -2.86 1.99
N PHE A 111 6.71 -2.36 1.96
CA PHE A 111 6.00 -2.04 0.72
C PHE A 111 6.35 -0.64 0.17
N MET A 112 6.41 0.37 1.03
CA MET A 112 6.54 1.77 0.63
C MET A 112 7.96 2.15 0.22
N GLU A 113 8.99 1.54 0.83
CA GLU A 113 10.39 1.90 0.58
C GLU A 113 10.76 1.88 -0.91
N PRO A 114 10.49 0.80 -1.69
CA PRO A 114 10.78 0.79 -3.13
C PRO A 114 10.02 1.86 -3.93
N ILE A 115 8.80 2.23 -3.51
CA ILE A 115 7.96 3.23 -4.18
C ILE A 115 8.54 4.63 -3.97
N ILE A 116 8.91 4.94 -2.73
CA ILE A 116 9.48 6.25 -2.34
C ILE A 116 10.89 6.40 -2.91
N ALA A 117 11.72 5.35 -2.86
CA ALA A 117 13.09 5.38 -3.36
C ALA A 117 13.17 5.54 -4.89
N ALA A 118 12.16 5.06 -5.63
CA ALA A 118 12.16 5.12 -7.09
C ALA A 118 11.86 6.52 -7.66
N ASN A 119 11.22 7.41 -6.90
CA ASN A 119 10.94 8.80 -7.30
C ASN A 119 10.41 9.62 -6.11
N THR A 120 11.08 10.72 -5.75
CA THR A 120 10.64 11.60 -4.67
C THR A 120 9.33 12.33 -4.98
N GLY A 121 8.98 12.54 -6.25
CA GLY A 121 7.68 13.10 -6.66
C GLY A 121 6.47 12.20 -6.33
N ASN A 122 6.72 10.95 -5.92
CA ASN A 122 5.67 10.05 -5.46
C ASN A 122 5.13 10.45 -4.07
N ALA A 123 5.89 11.24 -3.29
CA ALA A 123 5.53 11.59 -1.92
C ALA A 123 4.25 12.45 -1.84
N GLY A 124 4.04 13.37 -2.78
CA GLY A 124 2.82 14.19 -2.84
C GLY A 124 1.56 13.34 -3.06
N LEU A 125 1.61 12.38 -3.99
CA LEU A 125 0.52 11.44 -4.24
C LEU A 125 0.25 10.54 -3.03
N ILE A 126 1.32 9.98 -2.42
CA ILE A 126 1.20 9.15 -1.21
C ILE A 126 0.55 9.94 -0.08
N LYS A 127 1.03 11.15 0.20
CA LYS A 127 0.44 12.04 1.20
C LYS A 127 -1.05 12.25 0.93
N LYS A 128 -1.43 12.60 -0.31
CA LYS A 128 -2.83 12.86 -0.66
C LYS A 128 -3.71 11.62 -0.54
N LEU A 129 -3.22 10.43 -0.91
CA LEU A 129 -3.92 9.17 -0.70
C LEU A 129 -4.20 8.93 0.79
N LEU A 130 -3.20 9.12 1.65
CA LEU A 130 -3.35 8.93 3.10
C LEU A 130 -4.32 9.95 3.72
N GLU A 131 -4.24 11.22 3.33
CA GLU A 131 -5.19 12.26 3.75
C GLU A 131 -6.62 11.91 3.33
N ASN A 132 -6.82 11.48 2.08
CA ASN A 132 -8.13 11.09 1.57
C ASN A 132 -8.70 9.89 2.35
N ILE A 133 -7.88 8.87 2.66
CA ILE A 133 -8.33 7.72 3.46
C ILE A 133 -8.84 8.16 4.83
N LYS A 134 -8.18 9.14 5.47
CA LYS A 134 -8.61 9.68 6.77
C LYS A 134 -9.94 10.45 6.71
N GLN A 135 -10.46 10.76 5.52
CA GLN A 135 -11.80 11.36 5.30
C GLN A 135 -12.86 10.31 4.92
N THR A 136 -12.51 9.02 4.99
CA THR A 136 -13.38 7.91 4.65
C THR A 136 -13.58 6.97 5.82
N GLU A 137 -14.64 6.17 5.76
CA GLU A 137 -14.90 5.07 6.66
C GLU A 137 -14.66 3.73 5.95
N ASP A 138 -14.32 2.72 6.73
CA ASP A 138 -14.21 1.34 6.29
C ASP A 138 -15.55 0.82 5.77
N VAL A 139 -15.55 0.31 4.53
CA VAL A 139 -16.74 -0.33 3.93
C VAL A 139 -16.97 -1.73 4.50
N GLN A 140 -15.92 -2.43 4.95
CA GLN A 140 -16.04 -3.80 5.46
C GLN A 140 -16.73 -3.82 6.82
N CYS A 141 -16.43 -2.85 7.69
CA CYS A 141 -17.01 -2.72 9.03
C CYS A 141 -17.43 -1.26 9.36
N PRO A 142 -18.42 -0.68 8.66
CA PRO A 142 -18.75 0.75 8.74
C PRO A 142 -19.24 1.21 10.12
N GLU A 143 -19.79 0.30 10.93
CA GLU A 143 -20.27 0.59 12.29
C GLU A 143 -19.20 0.33 13.37
N ASN A 144 -18.05 -0.23 12.98
CA ASN A 144 -16.97 -0.55 13.90
C ASN A 144 -16.01 0.63 14.00
N ALA A 145 -16.15 1.43 15.07
CA ALA A 145 -15.24 2.55 15.34
C ALA A 145 -13.78 2.10 15.45
N THR A 146 -13.51 0.91 16.00
CA THR A 146 -12.16 0.36 16.16
C THR A 146 -11.51 -0.01 14.82
N ALA A 147 -12.29 -0.50 13.84
CA ALA A 147 -11.77 -0.76 12.49
C ALA A 147 -11.30 0.54 11.81
N ASN A 148 -12.05 1.62 11.98
CA ASN A 148 -11.69 2.94 11.47
C ASN A 148 -10.46 3.53 12.20
N GLU A 149 -10.39 3.39 13.53
CA GLU A 149 -9.21 3.76 14.31
C GLU A 149 -7.94 3.06 13.80
N ALA A 150 -8.03 1.77 13.47
CA ALA A 150 -6.92 1.00 12.91
C ALA A 150 -6.44 1.54 11.56
N ILE A 151 -7.36 1.85 10.64
CA ILE A 151 -7.04 2.48 9.35
C ILE A 151 -6.32 3.82 9.57
N TYR A 152 -6.86 4.68 10.43
CA TYR A 152 -6.28 6.01 10.66
C TYR A 152 -4.90 5.93 11.31
N ALA A 153 -4.70 5.01 12.27
CA ALA A 153 -3.40 4.77 12.89
C ALA A 153 -2.36 4.32 11.87
N LEU A 154 -2.72 3.42 10.94
CA LEU A 154 -1.83 2.99 9.86
C LEU A 154 -1.55 4.11 8.86
N CYS A 155 -2.52 5.00 8.58
CA CYS A 155 -2.27 6.19 7.77
C CYS A 155 -1.25 7.12 8.42
N ASP A 156 -1.35 7.35 9.73
CA ASP A 156 -0.40 8.20 10.47
C ASP A 156 0.99 7.57 10.53
N LEU A 157 1.09 6.25 10.74
CA LEU A 157 2.36 5.51 10.63
C LEU A 157 2.97 5.62 9.24
N ALA A 158 2.18 5.41 8.18
CA ALA A 158 2.63 5.51 6.81
C ALA A 158 3.12 6.93 6.47
N TYR A 159 2.41 7.96 6.93
CA TYR A 159 2.82 9.34 6.71
C TYR A 159 4.11 9.66 7.48
N GLY A 160 4.26 9.17 8.71
CA GLY A 160 5.50 9.27 9.47
C GLY A 160 6.70 8.65 8.75
N LEU A 161 6.51 7.50 8.08
CA LEU A 161 7.55 6.88 7.25
C LEU A 161 7.94 7.75 6.05
N VAL A 162 6.97 8.41 5.41
CA VAL A 162 7.25 9.37 4.33
C VAL A 162 8.06 10.54 4.87
N LEU A 163 7.62 11.17 5.96
CA LEU A 163 8.33 12.30 6.57
C LEU A 163 9.76 11.96 6.96
N ASN A 164 9.98 10.77 7.54
CA ASN A 164 11.32 10.31 7.90
C ASN A 164 12.22 10.09 6.69
N LYS A 165 11.66 9.70 5.54
CA LYS A 165 12.44 9.39 4.34
C LYS A 165 12.72 10.59 3.45
N VAL A 166 11.74 11.48 3.28
CA VAL A 166 11.82 12.61 2.32
C VAL A 166 11.75 13.99 2.98
N GLY A 167 11.55 14.05 4.30
CA GLY A 167 11.29 15.31 5.01
C GLY A 167 9.86 15.81 4.81
N LEU A 168 9.65 17.10 5.05
CA LEU A 168 8.35 17.74 4.81
C LEU A 168 7.98 17.67 3.33
N VAL A 169 6.82 17.10 3.04
CA VAL A 169 6.28 17.02 1.68
C VAL A 169 5.60 18.34 1.35
N SER A 170 6.35 19.25 0.72
CA SER A 170 5.85 20.55 0.23
C SER A 170 5.13 20.45 -1.12
N GLU A 171 5.40 19.38 -1.89
CA GLU A 171 4.76 19.16 -3.19
C GLU A 171 3.31 18.68 -3.01
N GLU A 172 2.37 19.45 -3.52
CA GLU A 172 0.96 19.05 -3.57
C GLU A 172 0.68 18.27 -4.86
N PHE A 173 0.04 17.11 -4.72
CA PHE A 173 -0.42 16.38 -5.89
C PHE A 173 -1.64 17.10 -6.50
N PRO A 174 -1.61 17.45 -7.80
CA PRO A 174 -2.56 18.40 -8.40
C PRO A 174 -3.98 17.83 -8.58
N LEU A 175 -4.15 16.51 -8.49
CA LEU A 175 -5.42 15.83 -8.69
C LEU A 175 -5.94 15.26 -7.37
N ASN A 176 -7.24 14.98 -7.31
CA ASN A 176 -7.81 14.22 -6.21
C ASN A 176 -7.70 12.71 -6.50
N PRO A 177 -6.81 11.95 -5.84
CA PRO A 177 -6.62 10.54 -6.14
C PRO A 177 -7.85 9.72 -5.72
N LEU A 178 -8.24 8.80 -6.60
CA LEU A 178 -9.37 7.90 -6.40
C LEU A 178 -9.02 6.81 -5.38
N LEU A 179 -9.90 6.59 -4.41
CA LEU A 179 -9.82 5.48 -3.48
C LEU A 179 -10.71 4.31 -3.93
N PRO A 180 -10.32 3.04 -3.67
CA PRO A 180 -11.17 1.89 -3.98
C PRO A 180 -12.50 1.93 -3.20
N LYS A 181 -13.62 2.15 -3.90
CA LYS A 181 -14.97 2.24 -3.31
C LYS A 181 -15.43 0.97 -2.56
N LYS A 182 -14.78 -0.17 -2.81
CA LYS A 182 -15.04 -1.44 -2.11
C LYS A 182 -14.38 -1.52 -0.73
N MET A 183 -13.47 -0.60 -0.41
CA MET A 183 -12.71 -0.51 0.84
C MET A 183 -13.06 0.75 1.62
N PHE A 184 -13.33 1.85 0.92
CA PHE A 184 -13.51 3.17 1.52
C PHE A 184 -14.80 3.84 1.02
N GLN A 185 -15.59 4.36 1.95
CA GLN A 185 -16.78 5.19 1.69
C GLN A 185 -16.64 6.55 2.37
N PRO A 186 -17.29 7.63 1.87
CA PRO A 186 -17.24 8.93 2.53
C PRO A 186 -17.68 8.85 4.00
N SER A 187 -16.95 9.52 4.90
CA SER A 187 -17.35 9.54 6.31
C SER A 187 -18.66 10.31 6.50
N LYS A 188 -19.56 9.74 7.31
CA LYS A 188 -20.82 10.39 7.71
C LYS A 188 -20.62 11.57 8.66
N ARG A 189 -19.40 11.75 9.20
CA ARG A 189 -19.07 12.85 10.11
C ARG A 189 -18.82 14.18 9.38
N VAL A 190 -18.67 14.14 8.05
CA VAL A 190 -18.35 15.30 7.19
C VAL A 190 -19.55 15.69 6.31
N SER A 191 -20.71 15.08 6.51
CA SER A 191 -21.97 15.35 5.79
C SER A 191 -22.95 16.14 6.64
#